data_AF-A0AAW4F638-F1
#
_entry.id   AF-A0AAW4F638-F1
#
_cell.length_a   1.000
_cell.length_b   1.000
_cell.length_c   1.000
_cell.angle_alpha   90.00
_cell.angle_beta   90.00
_cell.angle_gamma   90.00
#
_symmetry.space_group_name_H-M   'P 1'
#
loop_
_entity.id
_entity.type
_entity.pdbx_description
1 polymer ?
#
loop_
_entity_poly.entity_id
_entity_poly.type
_entity_poly.pdbx_seq_one_letter_code
_entity_poly.pdbx_strand_id
1 'polypeptide(L)'
;MSQFKFTELHAISEKPQNDDAAWLIEAERSIKFLKENAQNDEVVIYAIGNSVLIHGALALEKNVTTADRWALQNMRMDVEYCWKIQKSWGGGQGHRIYLEPPLDGVFKGGEALIYRRRFHGVEEGRAPIELSQKLVHSLGLYYLPERNAYCRLDERGDIEDVIRIINKNISPPFNYLDIVTIKRKDLDTFMALSKTCLVLKFDFTRVRWGNFAGWGNINRYTKDEGSLFYHGGINGEASYCNGVMIIRPQVTVRGLVKAWKDEGNPSKRKYATFKIYDRKNSCNVETSCGPDSLSNYFQENKLPWEVSPAFFRAEVLHRFKADPEKYTLDERSIACRNAWYLKSYDINEAGQVHVYIGDLAHLPYEEQLYWQAFNEWPKGTISKRAFQTDIVGEWYLSNEPLLALKHKISLMDKNPPTWWKPRGTVLSDAVQYPATDSIKEWGDEILALDQYLVEGFLPKPLSEIAKYEGRIIEPKWGSLRILQEALIAKSATVDEAKMLVQPMQKLHALRTEVRGHASTEKKKKAILEARTDHENLRAHFTSLVGQCEASFNDILRIFDFKIDD
;
A
#
# COMPACT_ATOMS: atom_id res chain seq x y z
N MET A 1 20.07 -13.10 -10.38
CA MET A 1 20.59 -11.82 -9.87
C MET A 1 20.43 -11.82 -8.36
N SER A 2 21.34 -11.17 -7.62
CA SER A 2 21.38 -11.18 -6.16
C SER A 2 20.89 -9.87 -5.56
N GLN A 3 20.18 -9.96 -4.43
CA GLN A 3 19.87 -8.81 -3.59
C GLN A 3 21.12 -8.30 -2.86
N PHE A 4 21.12 -7.03 -2.49
CA PHE A 4 22.20 -6.45 -1.68
C PHE A 4 22.29 -7.14 -0.31
N LYS A 5 23.51 -7.52 0.10
CA LYS A 5 23.79 -8.07 1.43
C LYS A 5 24.57 -7.07 2.27
N PHE A 6 23.97 -6.66 3.38
CA PHE A 6 24.60 -5.76 4.36
C PHE A 6 25.97 -6.27 4.84
N THR A 7 26.09 -7.58 5.08
CA THR A 7 27.31 -8.21 5.60
C THR A 7 28.52 -8.02 4.68
N GLU A 8 28.32 -7.97 3.36
CA GLU A 8 29.39 -7.80 2.38
C GLU A 8 29.98 -6.39 2.44
N LEU A 9 29.14 -5.35 2.48
CA LEU A 9 29.60 -3.96 2.62
C LEU A 9 30.14 -3.68 4.04
N HIS A 10 29.51 -4.25 5.07
CA HIS A 10 29.99 -4.10 6.44
C HIS A 10 31.41 -4.64 6.61
N ALA A 11 31.75 -5.78 6.01
CA ALA A 11 33.12 -6.34 6.04
C ALA A 11 34.16 -5.46 5.30
N ILE A 12 33.71 -4.61 4.37
CA ILE A 12 34.56 -3.62 3.69
C ILE A 12 34.79 -2.39 4.57
N SER A 13 33.75 -1.94 5.28
CA SER A 13 33.79 -0.78 6.18
C SER A 13 34.54 -1.06 7.47
N GLU A 14 34.29 -2.21 8.08
CA GLU A 14 34.75 -2.52 9.44
C GLU A 14 35.91 -3.49 9.44
N LYS A 15 36.88 -3.16 10.29
CA LYS A 15 38.03 -4.01 10.57
C LYS A 15 37.57 -5.31 11.27
N PRO A 16 38.05 -6.49 10.83
CA PRO A 16 37.73 -7.75 11.51
C PRO A 16 38.41 -7.85 12.88
N GLN A 17 37.85 -8.66 13.77
CA GLN A 17 38.43 -8.91 15.10
C GLN A 17 39.76 -9.69 15.02
N ASN A 18 39.90 -10.57 14.03
CA ASN A 18 41.09 -11.37 13.76
C ASN A 18 41.66 -11.01 12.38
N ASP A 19 42.98 -11.08 12.21
CA ASP A 19 43.69 -10.83 10.94
C ASP A 19 43.53 -9.41 10.36
N ASP A 20 43.78 -8.41 11.21
CA ASP A 20 43.66 -7.00 10.82
C ASP A 20 44.75 -6.52 9.85
N ALA A 21 45.93 -7.13 9.90
CA ALA A 21 47.06 -6.79 9.05
C ALA A 21 46.77 -7.07 7.58
N ALA A 22 46.21 -8.24 7.26
CA ALA A 22 45.82 -8.58 5.89
C ALA A 22 44.70 -7.64 5.39
N TRP A 23 43.69 -7.39 6.22
CA TRP A 23 42.61 -6.47 5.86
C TRP A 23 43.12 -5.05 5.56
N LEU A 24 44.07 -4.54 6.35
CA LEU A 24 44.63 -3.19 6.19
C LEU A 24 45.33 -2.96 4.85
N ILE A 25 45.97 -3.99 4.27
CA ILE A 25 46.72 -3.86 3.01
C ILE A 25 45.92 -4.23 1.75
N GLU A 26 44.65 -4.63 1.92
CA GLU A 26 43.81 -5.20 0.86
C GLU A 26 42.61 -4.31 0.48
N ALA A 27 42.73 -2.98 0.58
CA ALA A 27 41.65 -2.06 0.18
C ALA A 27 41.16 -2.32 -1.26
N GLU A 28 42.06 -2.72 -2.16
CA GLU A 28 41.73 -3.07 -3.55
C GLU A 28 40.73 -4.23 -3.68
N ARG A 29 40.67 -5.18 -2.72
CA ARG A 29 39.69 -6.28 -2.77
C ARG A 29 38.24 -5.77 -2.77
N SER A 30 38.01 -4.55 -2.27
CA SER A 30 36.70 -3.88 -2.29
C SER A 30 36.18 -3.59 -3.71
N ILE A 31 37.06 -3.57 -4.72
CA ILE A 31 36.66 -3.45 -6.14
C ILE A 31 35.75 -4.60 -6.57
N LYS A 32 35.94 -5.80 -6.00
CA LYS A 32 35.07 -6.95 -6.28
C LYS A 32 33.61 -6.63 -5.94
N PHE A 33 33.38 -6.01 -4.78
CA PHE A 33 32.05 -5.59 -4.37
C PHE A 33 31.44 -4.57 -5.33
N LEU A 34 32.20 -3.58 -5.82
CA LEU A 34 31.67 -2.62 -6.80
C LEU A 34 31.26 -3.29 -8.12
N LYS A 35 32.04 -4.26 -8.59
CA LYS A 35 31.71 -5.03 -9.79
C LYS A 35 30.43 -5.84 -9.60
N GLU A 36 30.27 -6.49 -8.45
CA GLU A 36 29.06 -7.24 -8.09
C GLU A 36 27.84 -6.31 -7.91
N ASN A 37 28.02 -5.18 -7.23
CA ASN A 37 27.01 -4.14 -7.04
C ASN A 37 26.43 -3.65 -8.38
N ALA A 38 27.26 -3.51 -9.41
CA ALA A 38 26.82 -3.11 -10.74
C ALA A 38 26.06 -4.19 -11.52
N GLN A 39 25.96 -5.42 -11.01
CA GLN A 39 25.21 -6.54 -11.62
C GLN A 39 24.02 -7.00 -10.77
N ASN A 40 23.88 -6.45 -9.56
CA ASN A 40 22.79 -6.78 -8.65
C ASN A 40 21.46 -6.14 -9.09
N ASP A 41 20.36 -6.77 -8.67
CA ASP A 41 19.01 -6.21 -8.81
C ASP A 41 18.80 -4.98 -7.92
N GLU A 42 19.70 -4.77 -6.98
CA GLU A 42 19.70 -3.68 -6.04
C GLU A 42 21.11 -3.11 -5.92
N VAL A 43 21.24 -1.83 -6.26
CA VAL A 43 22.52 -1.13 -6.37
C VAL A 43 22.69 -0.18 -5.20
N VAL A 44 23.81 -0.29 -4.49
CA VAL A 44 24.30 0.72 -3.56
C VAL A 44 24.71 1.95 -4.37
N ILE A 45 23.97 3.04 -4.19
CA ILE A 45 24.24 4.35 -4.80
C ILE A 45 24.93 5.31 -3.83
N TYR A 46 24.91 4.99 -2.54
CA TYR A 46 25.63 5.74 -1.53
C TYR A 46 26.01 4.85 -0.36
N ALA A 47 27.23 5.00 0.13
CA ALA A 47 27.67 4.42 1.37
C ALA A 47 28.74 5.31 2.02
N ILE A 48 28.66 5.49 3.34
CA ILE A 48 29.74 6.15 4.10
C ILE A 48 29.91 5.45 5.44
N GLY A 49 31.16 5.12 5.78
CA GLY A 49 31.55 4.45 7.02
C GLY A 49 33.05 4.62 7.30
N ASN A 50 33.60 3.78 8.18
CA ASN A 50 34.99 3.92 8.66
C ASN A 50 36.06 3.79 7.57
N SER A 51 35.83 2.91 6.59
CA SER A 51 36.77 2.63 5.50
C SER A 51 36.11 2.53 4.12
N VAL A 52 34.90 3.10 4.00
CA VAL A 52 34.16 3.11 2.74
C VAL A 52 33.50 4.46 2.49
N LEU A 53 33.69 4.95 1.28
CA LEU A 53 32.87 5.96 0.64
C LEU A 53 32.45 5.42 -0.72
N ILE A 54 31.14 5.43 -0.99
CA ILE A 54 30.55 5.29 -2.31
C ILE A 54 29.59 6.45 -2.45
N HIS A 55 29.74 7.26 -3.51
CA HIS A 55 28.86 8.39 -3.76
C HIS A 55 28.49 8.42 -5.24
N GLY A 56 27.22 8.14 -5.52
CA GLY A 56 26.63 8.14 -6.85
C GLY A 56 25.94 9.45 -7.19
N ALA A 57 26.19 9.91 -8.42
CA ALA A 57 25.39 10.94 -9.08
C ALA A 57 25.16 10.53 -10.53
N LEU A 58 24.10 11.07 -11.13
CA LEU A 58 23.79 10.85 -12.52
C LEU A 58 24.46 11.93 -13.37
N ALA A 59 25.22 11.52 -14.37
CA ALA A 59 25.82 12.41 -15.35
C ALA A 59 25.20 12.17 -16.73
N LEU A 60 25.12 13.21 -17.57
CA LEU A 60 24.72 13.02 -18.96
C LEU A 60 25.70 12.08 -19.66
N GLU A 61 25.18 11.03 -20.32
CA GLU A 61 26.00 9.98 -20.91
C GLU A 61 27.00 10.55 -21.95
N LYS A 62 26.57 11.55 -22.72
CA LYS A 62 27.43 12.26 -23.67
C LYS A 62 28.64 12.91 -22.99
N ASN A 63 28.46 13.52 -21.81
CA ASN A 63 29.53 14.23 -21.10
C ASN A 63 30.55 13.23 -20.56
N VAL A 64 30.08 12.13 -19.97
CA VAL A 64 30.95 11.06 -19.44
C VAL A 64 31.72 10.37 -20.55
N THR A 65 31.10 10.17 -21.71
CA THR A 65 31.74 9.51 -22.86
C THR A 65 32.87 10.36 -23.44
N THR A 66 32.73 11.67 -23.45
CA THR A 66 33.75 12.60 -23.96
C THR A 66 34.78 13.05 -22.93
N ALA A 67 34.50 12.86 -21.63
CA ALA A 67 35.40 13.31 -20.56
C ALA A 67 36.68 12.47 -20.52
N ASP A 68 37.81 13.15 -20.27
CA ASP A 68 39.04 12.44 -19.93
C ASP A 68 38.91 11.79 -18.53
N ARG A 69 39.75 10.77 -18.30
CA ARG A 69 39.72 9.99 -17.05
C ARG A 69 40.09 10.83 -15.83
N TRP A 70 40.97 11.80 -16.01
CA TRP A 70 41.44 12.65 -14.93
C TRP A 70 40.31 13.54 -14.40
N ALA A 71 39.50 14.13 -15.30
CA ALA A 71 38.35 14.93 -14.95
C ALA A 71 37.30 14.13 -14.18
N LEU A 72 37.06 12.87 -14.57
CA LEU A 72 36.18 11.95 -13.86
C LEU A 72 36.73 11.56 -12.48
N GLN A 73 38.04 11.39 -12.30
CA GLN A 73 38.57 11.06 -10.97
C GLN A 73 38.59 12.28 -10.02
N ASN A 74 38.90 13.46 -10.55
CA ASN A 74 39.11 14.67 -9.75
C ASN A 74 37.85 15.53 -9.55
N MET A 75 36.70 15.11 -10.08
CA MET A 75 35.43 15.79 -9.85
C MET A 75 35.03 15.85 -8.37
N ARG A 76 34.35 16.94 -7.99
CA ARG A 76 33.82 17.13 -6.64
C ARG A 76 32.36 16.73 -6.58
N MET A 77 32.02 15.91 -5.59
CA MET A 77 30.66 15.53 -5.26
C MET A 77 30.54 15.55 -3.75
N ASP A 78 29.58 16.32 -3.24
CA ASP A 78 29.31 16.44 -1.82
C ASP A 78 27.81 16.35 -1.59
N VAL A 79 27.40 15.68 -0.52
CA VAL A 79 26.00 15.54 -0.13
C VAL A 79 25.40 16.87 0.35
N GLU A 80 26.23 17.87 0.66
CA GLU A 80 25.78 19.22 1.00
C GLU A 80 25.60 20.10 -0.26
N TYR A 81 25.98 19.62 -1.44
CA TYR A 81 25.75 20.37 -2.68
C TYR A 81 24.28 20.21 -3.10
N CYS A 82 23.51 21.27 -2.88
CA CYS A 82 22.11 21.39 -3.21
C CYS A 82 21.87 22.52 -4.22
N TRP A 83 20.63 22.62 -4.74
CA TRP A 83 20.20 23.79 -5.50
C TRP A 83 20.26 25.05 -4.64
N LYS A 84 20.86 26.12 -5.18
CA LYS A 84 21.05 27.39 -4.46
C LYS A 84 20.55 28.57 -5.29
N ILE A 85 20.01 29.59 -4.63
CA ILE A 85 19.81 30.91 -5.24
C ILE A 85 21.13 31.66 -5.08
N GLN A 86 21.90 31.73 -6.16
CA GLN A 86 23.21 32.36 -6.17
C GLN A 86 23.09 33.85 -6.53
N LYS A 87 23.85 34.68 -5.82
CA LYS A 87 23.96 36.12 -6.07
C LYS A 87 25.40 36.45 -6.45
N SER A 88 25.59 37.20 -7.53
CA SER A 88 26.91 37.62 -8.02
C SER A 88 26.90 39.10 -8.38
N TRP A 89 28.03 39.76 -8.15
CA TRP A 89 28.29 41.15 -8.51
C TRP A 89 29.65 41.25 -9.22
N GLY A 90 29.76 42.14 -10.21
CA GLY A 90 31.02 42.44 -10.90
C GLY A 90 31.21 41.68 -12.23
N GLY A 91 32.45 41.59 -12.72
CA GLY A 91 32.79 40.89 -13.96
C GLY A 91 32.20 41.48 -15.24
N GLY A 92 31.93 42.78 -15.27
CA GLY A 92 31.33 43.47 -16.42
C GLY A 92 29.85 43.16 -16.68
N GLN A 93 29.21 42.33 -15.84
CA GLN A 93 27.80 41.93 -15.99
C GLN A 93 26.87 42.41 -14.87
N GLY A 94 27.38 43.21 -13.93
CA GLY A 94 26.57 43.81 -12.87
C GLY A 94 26.00 42.79 -11.87
N HIS A 95 24.88 43.14 -11.25
CA HIS A 95 24.19 42.32 -10.26
C HIS A 95 23.42 41.20 -10.97
N ARG A 96 23.64 39.94 -10.57
CA ARG A 96 22.95 38.78 -11.12
C ARG A 96 22.46 37.86 -10.01
N ILE A 97 21.25 37.33 -10.18
CA ILE A 97 20.65 36.31 -9.32
C ILE A 97 20.20 35.16 -10.22
N TYR A 98 20.60 33.93 -9.89
CA TYR A 98 20.29 32.75 -10.69
C TYR A 98 20.24 31.48 -9.82
N LEU A 99 19.66 30.41 -10.37
CA LEU A 99 19.69 29.09 -9.74
C LEU A 99 21.00 28.39 -10.11
N GLU A 100 21.75 28.01 -9.09
CA GLU A 100 22.96 27.19 -9.22
C GLU A 100 22.60 25.72 -8.94
N PRO A 101 22.85 24.81 -9.91
CA PRO A 101 22.63 23.39 -9.70
C PRO A 101 23.66 22.80 -8.72
N PRO A 102 23.35 21.68 -8.06
CA PRO A 102 24.26 21.01 -7.15
C PRO A 102 25.51 20.42 -7.82
N LEU A 103 25.46 20.21 -9.15
CA LEU A 103 26.52 19.55 -9.91
C LEU A 103 26.99 20.43 -11.06
N ASP A 104 28.31 20.41 -11.30
CA ASP A 104 29.00 21.17 -12.33
C ASP A 104 29.97 20.30 -13.16
N GLY A 105 30.81 20.93 -13.98
CA GLY A 105 31.81 20.22 -14.78
C GLY A 105 31.23 19.10 -15.66
N VAL A 106 31.78 17.89 -15.53
CA VAL A 106 31.31 16.70 -16.27
C VAL A 106 29.86 16.32 -15.92
N PHE A 107 29.42 16.62 -14.70
CA PHE A 107 28.05 16.42 -14.24
C PHE A 107 27.10 17.58 -14.56
N LYS A 108 27.55 18.61 -15.29
CA LYS A 108 26.67 19.71 -15.68
C LYS A 108 25.44 19.18 -16.42
N GLY A 109 24.25 19.48 -15.88
CA GLY A 109 22.97 18.98 -16.38
C GLY A 109 22.59 17.56 -15.93
N GLY A 110 23.40 16.96 -15.05
CA GLY A 110 23.13 15.72 -14.34
C GLY A 110 22.23 15.91 -13.11
N GLU A 111 22.16 14.88 -12.26
CA GLU A 111 21.29 14.84 -11.09
C GLU A 111 22.06 14.31 -9.87
N ALA A 112 22.11 15.10 -8.80
CA ALA A 112 22.59 14.61 -7.50
C ALA A 112 21.49 13.77 -6.86
N LEU A 113 21.83 12.56 -6.40
CA LEU A 113 20.86 11.59 -5.92
C LEU A 113 20.59 11.71 -4.42
N ILE A 114 21.62 12.08 -3.65
CA ILE A 114 21.61 12.10 -2.20
C ILE A 114 21.94 13.51 -1.71
N TYR A 115 21.21 13.97 -0.71
CA TYR A 115 21.49 15.23 -0.02
C TYR A 115 21.51 14.99 1.50
N ARG A 116 22.35 15.76 2.20
CA ARG A 116 22.36 15.85 3.67
C ARG A 116 22.41 17.30 4.08
N ARG A 117 21.24 17.92 4.15
CA ARG A 117 21.11 19.30 4.59
C ARG A 117 21.09 19.34 6.11
N ARG A 118 21.75 20.34 6.69
CA ARG A 118 21.76 20.59 8.14
C ARG A 118 20.98 21.85 8.44
N PHE A 119 20.12 21.79 9.45
CA PHE A 119 19.58 23.01 10.03
C PHE A 119 20.57 23.59 11.05
N HIS A 120 21.57 24.31 10.53
CA HIS A 120 22.67 24.83 11.32
C HIS A 120 22.19 25.63 12.54
N GLY A 121 22.64 25.24 13.73
CA GLY A 121 22.30 25.89 15.00
C GLY A 121 20.98 25.44 15.63
N VAL A 122 20.25 24.51 15.03
CA VAL A 122 18.98 24.00 15.56
C VAL A 122 19.00 22.49 15.74
N GLU A 123 19.38 21.74 14.71
CA GLU A 123 19.42 20.28 14.79
C GLU A 123 20.79 19.81 15.30
N GLU A 124 20.76 19.02 16.37
CA GLU A 124 21.90 18.25 16.86
C GLU A 124 21.85 16.82 16.32
N GLY A 125 23.01 16.28 15.96
CA GLY A 125 23.14 14.88 15.54
C GLY A 125 23.28 14.68 14.02
N ARG A 126 22.94 13.46 13.58
CA ARG A 126 23.17 12.97 12.22
C ARG A 126 22.09 13.52 11.29
N ALA A 127 22.48 14.36 10.32
CA ALA A 127 21.57 14.89 9.32
C ALA A 127 20.83 13.78 8.55
N PRO A 128 19.51 13.92 8.33
CA PRO A 128 18.73 12.94 7.59
C PRO A 128 19.27 12.80 6.15
N ILE A 129 19.05 11.63 5.57
CA ILE A 129 19.31 11.39 4.16
C ILE A 129 18.08 11.83 3.37
N GLU A 130 18.27 12.81 2.50
CA GLU A 130 17.28 13.25 1.53
C GLU A 130 17.63 12.70 0.14
N LEU A 131 16.62 12.47 -0.68
CA LEU A 131 16.78 11.99 -2.05
C LEU A 131 16.38 13.06 -3.07
N SER A 132 16.91 12.94 -4.30
CA SER A 132 16.43 13.72 -5.45
C SER A 132 14.91 13.62 -5.57
N GLN A 133 14.25 14.76 -5.41
CA GLN A 133 12.81 14.87 -5.59
C GLN A 133 12.41 14.54 -7.04
N LYS A 134 13.27 14.87 -8.02
CA LYS A 134 13.03 14.51 -9.41
C LYS A 134 13.01 12.98 -9.59
N LEU A 135 13.94 12.26 -8.97
CA LEU A 135 13.96 10.80 -8.98
C LEU A 135 12.73 10.23 -8.28
N VAL A 136 12.47 10.65 -7.04
CA VAL A 136 11.36 10.17 -6.19
C VAL A 136 10.02 10.37 -6.89
N HIS A 137 9.74 11.58 -7.40
CA HIS A 137 8.48 11.88 -8.08
C HIS A 137 8.33 11.13 -9.39
N SER A 138 9.40 11.04 -10.19
CA SER A 138 9.33 10.35 -11.49
C SER A 138 9.09 8.84 -11.35
N LEU A 139 9.47 8.27 -10.21
CA LEU A 139 9.24 6.86 -9.88
C LEU A 139 7.98 6.62 -9.04
N GLY A 140 7.23 7.68 -8.68
CA GLY A 140 6.01 7.60 -7.89
C GLY A 140 6.22 7.06 -6.47
N LEU A 141 7.36 7.40 -5.84
CA LEU A 141 7.74 6.82 -4.55
C LEU A 141 7.32 7.71 -3.37
N TYR A 142 7.02 7.05 -2.25
CA TYR A 142 6.64 7.67 -0.98
C TYR A 142 7.53 7.16 0.15
N TYR A 143 7.98 8.04 1.02
CA TYR A 143 8.81 7.64 2.16
C TYR A 143 7.94 7.06 3.28
N LEU A 144 8.25 5.82 3.71
CA LEU A 144 7.62 5.15 4.84
C LEU A 144 8.62 5.06 6.01
N PRO A 145 8.45 5.84 7.10
CA PRO A 145 9.38 5.89 8.22
C PRO A 145 9.62 4.53 8.88
N GLU A 146 8.59 3.73 9.06
CA GLU A 146 8.63 2.40 9.68
C GLU A 146 9.43 1.38 8.87
N ARG A 147 9.66 1.65 7.58
CA ARG A 147 10.48 0.84 6.67
C ARG A 147 11.85 1.46 6.39
N ASN A 148 12.04 2.73 6.74
CA ASN A 148 13.21 3.54 6.37
C ASN A 148 13.50 3.46 4.86
N ALA A 149 12.44 3.54 4.05
CA ALA A 149 12.52 3.31 2.60
C ALA A 149 11.52 4.17 1.83
N TYR A 150 11.83 4.44 0.57
CA TYR A 150 10.91 5.00 -0.41
C TYR A 150 10.27 3.86 -1.17
N CYS A 151 8.95 3.78 -1.07
CA CYS A 151 8.14 2.64 -1.47
C CYS A 151 7.07 3.04 -2.48
N ARG A 152 6.51 2.05 -3.16
CA ARG A 152 5.27 2.15 -3.93
C ARG A 152 4.43 0.88 -3.73
N LEU A 153 3.24 0.85 -4.31
CA LEU A 153 2.46 -0.39 -4.39
C LEU A 153 2.85 -1.15 -5.67
N ASP A 154 2.97 -2.47 -5.56
CA ASP A 154 3.10 -3.36 -6.71
C ASP A 154 1.73 -3.73 -7.31
N GLU A 155 1.73 -4.57 -8.36
CA GLU A 155 0.52 -5.04 -9.04
C GLU A 155 -0.42 -5.86 -8.12
N ARG A 156 0.05 -6.29 -6.94
CA ARG A 156 -0.73 -7.01 -5.93
C ARG A 156 -1.22 -6.10 -4.81
N GLY A 157 -0.92 -4.80 -4.87
CA GLY A 157 -1.19 -3.85 -3.78
C GLY A 157 -0.30 -4.06 -2.55
N ASP A 158 0.82 -4.78 -2.70
CA ASP A 158 1.81 -4.96 -1.65
C ASP A 158 2.82 -3.81 -1.67
N ILE A 159 3.32 -3.45 -0.49
CA ILE A 159 4.31 -2.37 -0.35
C ILE A 159 5.66 -2.88 -0.84
N GLU A 160 6.15 -2.26 -1.91
CA GLU A 160 7.42 -2.54 -2.55
C GLU A 160 8.47 -1.50 -2.13
N ASP A 161 9.56 -1.93 -1.48
CA ASP A 161 10.73 -1.07 -1.24
C ASP A 161 11.50 -0.87 -2.54
N VAL A 162 11.66 0.39 -2.96
CA VAL A 162 12.40 0.74 -4.19
C VAL A 162 13.74 1.38 -3.87
N ILE A 163 13.78 2.31 -2.89
CA ILE A 163 15.02 2.89 -2.38
C ILE A 163 15.07 2.70 -0.87
N ARG A 164 16.03 1.90 -0.38
CA ARG A 164 16.18 1.66 1.07
C ARG A 164 17.29 2.50 1.66
N ILE A 165 17.05 3.03 2.83
CA ILE A 165 18.04 3.71 3.66
C ILE A 165 18.39 2.76 4.81
N ILE A 166 19.68 2.48 4.99
CA ILE A 166 20.18 1.62 6.05
C ILE A 166 21.13 2.44 6.90
N ASN A 167 20.70 2.77 8.12
CA ASN A 167 21.51 3.46 9.10
C ASN A 167 21.94 2.46 10.18
N LYS A 168 23.24 2.31 10.38
CA LYS A 168 23.81 1.51 11.48
C LYS A 168 24.79 2.34 12.28
N ASN A 169 24.85 2.06 13.58
CA ASN A 169 25.92 2.53 14.43
C ASN A 169 27.05 1.50 14.36
N ILE A 170 28.28 1.97 14.18
CA ILE A 170 29.50 1.16 14.10
C ILE A 170 30.52 1.71 15.11
N SER A 171 31.66 1.04 15.22
CA SER A 171 32.74 1.51 16.08
C SER A 171 33.33 2.86 15.59
N PRO A 172 34.00 3.63 16.47
CA PRO A 172 34.76 4.81 16.06
C PRO A 172 35.76 4.52 14.93
N PRO A 173 36.17 5.51 14.12
CA PRO A 173 36.03 6.95 14.37
C PRO A 173 34.77 7.62 13.80
N PHE A 174 34.09 7.04 12.81
CA PHE A 174 32.90 7.67 12.21
C PHE A 174 31.62 7.37 13.00
N ASN A 175 31.61 6.31 13.83
CA ASN A 175 30.48 5.85 14.66
C ASN A 175 29.24 5.40 13.90
N TYR A 176 29.21 5.55 12.57
CA TYR A 176 28.03 5.25 11.78
C TYR A 176 28.36 4.73 10.37
N LEU A 177 27.50 3.84 9.88
CA LEU A 177 27.48 3.35 8.51
C LEU A 177 26.12 3.74 7.91
N ASP A 178 26.14 4.59 6.88
CA ASP A 178 24.96 4.89 6.05
C ASP A 178 25.07 4.14 4.74
N ILE A 179 23.95 3.61 4.27
CA ILE A 179 23.86 2.95 2.98
C ILE A 179 22.54 3.36 2.34
N VAL A 180 22.57 3.73 1.07
CA VAL A 180 21.37 3.91 0.24
C VAL A 180 21.46 2.98 -0.95
N THR A 181 20.40 2.20 -1.12
CA THR A 181 20.26 1.23 -2.20
C THR A 181 19.05 1.58 -3.05
N ILE A 182 19.10 1.27 -4.35
CA ILE A 182 17.96 1.43 -5.28
C ILE A 182 17.82 0.19 -6.15
N LYS A 183 16.59 -0.21 -6.45
CA LYS A 183 16.30 -1.26 -7.44
C LYS A 183 16.85 -0.88 -8.81
N ARG A 184 17.58 -1.82 -9.42
CA ARG A 184 18.28 -1.61 -10.69
C ARG A 184 17.32 -1.30 -11.83
N LYS A 185 16.19 -2.01 -11.90
CA LYS A 185 15.14 -1.78 -12.91
C LYS A 185 14.65 -0.33 -12.91
N ASP A 186 14.39 0.23 -11.73
CA ASP A 186 13.90 1.60 -11.57
C ASP A 186 14.97 2.64 -11.90
N LEU A 187 16.20 2.42 -11.43
CA LEU A 187 17.34 3.28 -11.76
C LEU A 187 17.62 3.30 -13.26
N ASP A 188 17.65 2.13 -13.92
CA ASP A 188 17.90 2.01 -15.36
C ASP A 188 16.81 2.69 -16.19
N THR A 189 15.55 2.57 -15.77
CA THR A 189 14.42 3.27 -16.39
C THR A 189 14.62 4.78 -16.33
N PHE A 190 14.94 5.30 -15.14
CA PHE A 190 15.18 6.73 -14.95
C PHE A 190 16.39 7.22 -15.75
N MET A 191 17.50 6.48 -15.75
CA MET A 191 18.71 6.80 -16.49
C MET A 191 18.46 6.85 -18.01
N ALA A 192 17.75 5.86 -18.55
CA ALA A 192 17.42 5.81 -19.97
C ALA A 192 16.57 7.02 -20.42
N LEU A 193 15.55 7.40 -19.62
CA LEU A 193 14.68 8.53 -19.91
C LEU A 193 15.40 9.89 -19.76
N SER A 194 16.27 10.00 -18.77
CA SER A 194 17.05 11.22 -18.51
C SER A 194 18.33 11.34 -19.36
N LYS A 195 18.66 10.32 -20.16
CA LYS A 195 19.92 10.23 -20.95
C LYS A 195 21.16 10.37 -20.06
N THR A 196 21.09 9.77 -18.87
CA THR A 196 22.17 9.78 -17.89
C THR A 196 22.76 8.39 -17.68
N CYS A 197 23.93 8.34 -17.07
CA CYS A 197 24.52 7.15 -16.48
C CYS A 197 24.90 7.44 -15.02
N LEU A 198 24.89 6.42 -14.19
CA LEU A 198 25.32 6.51 -12.81
C LEU A 198 26.85 6.51 -12.76
N VAL A 199 27.41 7.52 -12.14
CA VAL A 199 28.84 7.63 -11.88
C VAL A 199 29.03 7.51 -10.37
N LEU A 200 29.63 6.39 -9.96
CA LEU A 200 29.99 6.11 -8.57
C LEU A 200 31.42 6.55 -8.33
N LYS A 201 31.61 7.62 -7.56
CA LYS A 201 32.91 7.92 -6.95
C LYS A 201 33.06 7.07 -5.70
N PHE A 202 34.23 6.47 -5.53
CA PHE A 202 34.49 5.64 -4.36
C PHE A 202 35.87 5.89 -3.76
N ASP A 203 35.95 5.67 -2.45
CA ASP A 203 37.18 5.66 -1.69
C ASP A 203 37.09 4.53 -0.67
N PHE A 204 38.00 3.56 -0.77
CA PHE A 204 38.22 2.57 0.25
C PHE A 204 39.57 2.85 0.89
N THR A 205 39.57 3.51 2.04
CA THR A 205 40.80 3.81 2.79
C THR A 205 40.82 3.03 4.09
N ARG A 206 41.83 2.18 4.25
CA ARG A 206 42.06 1.34 5.43
C ARG A 206 43.34 1.78 6.10
N VAL A 207 43.20 2.34 7.30
CA VAL A 207 44.31 2.84 8.11
C VAL A 207 44.07 2.49 9.58
N ARG A 208 45.17 2.40 10.34
CA ARG A 208 45.08 2.48 11.81
C ARG A 208 44.88 3.93 12.22
N TRP A 209 43.62 4.33 12.35
CA TRP A 209 43.24 5.66 12.85
C TRP A 209 43.94 5.96 14.19
N GLY A 210 44.53 7.15 14.31
CA GLY A 210 45.36 7.56 15.46
C GLY A 210 46.86 7.36 15.28
N ASN A 211 47.29 6.33 14.53
CA ASN A 211 48.71 6.01 14.30
C ASN A 211 49.18 6.29 12.86
N PHE A 212 48.28 6.72 11.98
CA PHE A 212 48.61 6.97 10.57
C PHE A 212 49.24 8.36 10.39
N ALA A 213 50.55 8.40 10.12
CA ALA A 213 51.32 9.64 9.92
C ALA A 213 51.29 10.18 8.48
N GLY A 214 50.49 9.57 7.59
CA GLY A 214 50.43 9.91 6.17
C GLY A 214 51.02 8.83 5.27
N TRP A 215 50.85 9.02 3.95
CA TRP A 215 51.21 8.01 2.96
C TRP A 215 52.71 7.91 2.66
N GLY A 216 53.51 8.93 2.97
CA GLY A 216 54.95 8.93 2.65
C GLY A 216 55.25 8.61 1.18
N ASN A 217 56.38 7.93 0.95
CA ASN A 217 56.75 7.42 -0.37
C ASN A 217 56.31 5.95 -0.52
N ILE A 218 55.25 5.73 -1.29
CA ILE A 218 54.63 4.41 -1.49
C ILE A 218 54.55 4.08 -2.96
N ASN A 219 54.55 2.78 -3.26
CA ASN A 219 54.22 2.29 -4.59
C ASN A 219 52.73 2.54 -4.86
N ARG A 220 52.46 3.39 -5.84
CA ARG A 220 51.13 3.69 -6.33
C ARG A 220 50.88 2.94 -7.62
N TYR A 221 49.65 2.50 -7.84
CA TYR A 221 49.22 1.87 -9.08
C TYR A 221 48.01 2.59 -9.65
N THR A 222 47.77 2.40 -10.95
CA THR A 222 46.58 2.89 -11.65
C THR A 222 46.04 1.77 -12.53
N LYS A 223 44.72 1.62 -12.57
CA LYS A 223 44.02 0.61 -13.36
C LYS A 223 42.89 1.27 -14.14
N ASP A 224 42.78 0.86 -15.39
CA ASP A 224 41.73 1.24 -16.32
C ASP A 224 41.10 -0.06 -16.86
N GLU A 225 39.85 -0.30 -16.47
CA GLU A 225 39.04 -1.43 -16.91
C GLU A 225 37.78 -0.93 -17.65
N GLY A 226 37.93 0.11 -18.47
CA GLY A 226 36.91 0.58 -19.43
C GLY A 226 35.74 1.36 -18.83
N SER A 227 35.01 0.83 -17.84
CA SER A 227 33.98 1.56 -17.09
C SER A 227 34.35 1.74 -15.62
N LEU A 228 35.55 1.31 -15.23
CA LEU A 228 36.07 1.38 -13.88
C LEU A 228 37.52 1.87 -13.97
N PHE A 229 37.81 2.99 -13.30
CA PHE A 229 39.13 3.60 -13.31
C PHE A 229 39.50 3.98 -11.90
N TYR A 230 40.62 3.46 -11.42
CA TYR A 230 41.01 3.66 -10.05
C TYR A 230 42.51 3.64 -9.87
N HIS A 231 42.95 4.22 -8.77
CA HIS A 231 44.31 4.15 -8.32
C HIS A 231 44.34 3.77 -6.84
N GLY A 232 45.49 3.33 -6.39
CA GLY A 232 45.66 2.96 -5.01
C GLY A 232 47.12 2.89 -4.63
N GLY A 233 47.36 2.54 -3.39
CA GLY A 233 48.69 2.36 -2.85
C GLY A 233 48.65 1.66 -1.51
N ILE A 234 49.79 1.09 -1.15
CA ILE A 234 49.97 0.31 0.07
C ILE A 234 51.19 0.87 0.81
N ASN A 235 51.04 1.06 2.12
CA ASN A 235 52.09 1.44 3.04
C ASN A 235 52.10 0.50 4.24
N GLY A 236 52.76 -0.66 4.15
CA GLY A 236 53.03 -1.61 5.26
C GLY A 236 51.83 -2.12 6.08
N GLU A 237 51.11 -1.22 6.73
CA GLU A 237 49.92 -1.38 7.57
C GLU A 237 48.73 -0.50 7.13
N ALA A 238 48.73 0.01 5.89
CA ALA A 238 47.65 0.82 5.35
C ALA A 238 47.51 0.63 3.85
N SER A 239 46.30 0.79 3.33
CA SER A 239 46.05 0.81 1.89
C SER A 239 44.86 1.69 1.55
N TYR A 240 44.85 2.20 0.33
CA TYR A 240 43.69 2.87 -0.21
C TYR A 240 43.43 2.47 -1.66
N CYS A 241 42.17 2.56 -2.06
CA CYS A 241 41.70 2.36 -3.40
C CYS A 241 40.62 3.41 -3.71
N ASN A 242 40.95 4.36 -4.58
CA ASN A 242 40.09 5.49 -4.93
C ASN A 242 39.86 5.52 -6.44
N GLY A 243 38.64 5.81 -6.85
CA GLY A 243 38.35 5.91 -8.26
C GLY A 243 36.90 6.19 -8.58
N VAL A 244 36.55 5.84 -9.81
CA VAL A 244 35.23 6.05 -10.40
C VAL A 244 34.78 4.80 -11.15
N MET A 245 33.50 4.46 -10.99
CA MET A 245 32.82 3.43 -11.76
C MET A 245 31.60 4.01 -12.47
N ILE A 246 31.44 3.68 -13.75
CA ILE A 246 30.32 4.11 -14.59
C ILE A 246 29.38 2.93 -14.80
N ILE A 247 28.12 3.11 -14.43
CA ILE A 247 27.04 2.15 -14.61
C ILE A 247 26.04 2.76 -15.61
N ARG A 248 25.87 2.07 -16.75
CA ARG A 248 24.95 2.48 -17.82
C ARG A 248 23.60 1.75 -17.71
N PRO A 249 22.50 2.37 -18.17
CA PRO A 249 21.20 1.72 -18.21
C PRO A 249 21.25 0.47 -19.08
N GLN A 250 20.62 -0.62 -18.63
CA GLN A 250 20.46 -1.86 -19.41
C GLN A 250 19.22 -1.83 -20.31
N VAL A 251 18.46 -0.73 -20.28
CA VAL A 251 17.24 -0.54 -21.05
C VAL A 251 17.36 0.68 -21.95
N THR A 252 16.57 0.69 -23.02
CA THR A 252 16.44 1.85 -23.91
C THR A 252 15.02 2.37 -23.87
N VAL A 253 14.80 3.66 -24.16
CA VAL A 253 13.46 4.24 -24.26
C VAL A 253 12.59 3.47 -25.26
N ARG A 254 13.15 3.04 -26.40
CA ARG A 254 12.45 2.20 -27.38
C ARG A 254 12.05 0.85 -26.79
N GLY A 255 12.93 0.22 -26.00
CA GLY A 255 12.64 -1.02 -25.29
C GLY A 255 11.51 -0.86 -24.27
N LEU A 256 11.55 0.22 -23.47
CA LEU A 256 10.50 0.56 -22.50
C LEU A 256 9.14 0.79 -23.19
N VAL A 257 9.11 1.55 -24.28
CA VAL A 257 7.88 1.77 -25.07
C VAL A 257 7.33 0.45 -25.62
N LYS A 258 8.21 -0.46 -26.07
CA LYS A 258 7.78 -1.79 -26.53
C LYS A 258 7.20 -2.61 -25.38
N ALA A 259 7.85 -2.62 -24.21
CA ALA A 259 7.37 -3.33 -23.04
C ALA A 259 5.99 -2.82 -22.60
N TRP A 260 5.79 -1.51 -22.57
CA TRP A 260 4.50 -0.90 -22.23
C TRP A 260 3.39 -1.26 -23.24
N LYS A 261 3.71 -1.29 -24.54
CA LYS A 261 2.78 -1.78 -25.57
C LYS A 261 2.44 -3.26 -25.41
N ASP A 262 3.41 -4.07 -25.00
CA ASP A 262 3.25 -5.49 -24.80
C ASP A 262 2.41 -5.81 -23.55
N GLU A 263 2.55 -5.02 -22.48
CA GLU A 263 1.74 -5.09 -21.26
C GLU A 263 0.26 -4.78 -21.53
N GLY A 264 0.00 -3.76 -22.35
CA GLY A 264 -1.35 -3.40 -22.78
C GLY A 264 -1.93 -4.32 -23.86
N ASN A 265 -1.14 -5.26 -24.42
CA ASN A 265 -1.61 -6.15 -25.48
C ASN A 265 -2.34 -7.36 -24.87
N PRO A 266 -3.66 -7.49 -25.06
CA PRO A 266 -4.41 -8.61 -24.51
C PRO A 266 -3.90 -9.97 -25.01
N SER A 267 -3.40 -10.07 -26.25
CA SER A 267 -2.91 -11.35 -26.81
C SER A 267 -1.65 -11.88 -26.12
N LYS A 268 -0.95 -11.06 -25.31
CA LYS A 268 0.24 -11.45 -24.56
C LYS A 268 -0.06 -11.73 -23.08
N ARG A 269 -1.28 -11.42 -22.62
CA ARG A 269 -1.71 -11.70 -21.27
C ARG A 269 -2.10 -13.18 -21.14
N LYS A 270 -1.89 -13.72 -19.94
CA LYS A 270 -2.43 -15.03 -19.57
C LYS A 270 -3.84 -14.83 -19.02
N TYR A 271 -4.74 -15.74 -19.36
CA TYR A 271 -6.12 -15.73 -18.91
C TYR A 271 -6.51 -17.09 -18.36
N ALA A 272 -7.20 -17.10 -17.23
CA ALA A 272 -7.75 -18.33 -16.66
C ALA A 272 -9.02 -18.77 -17.40
N THR A 273 -9.42 -20.01 -17.17
CA THR A 273 -10.68 -20.58 -17.68
C THR A 273 -11.71 -20.68 -16.57
N PHE A 274 -12.97 -20.41 -16.90
CA PHE A 274 -14.06 -20.41 -15.94
C PHE A 274 -15.26 -21.20 -16.49
N LYS A 275 -15.93 -21.92 -15.60
CA LYS A 275 -17.27 -22.46 -15.76
C LYS A 275 -18.26 -21.31 -15.65
N ILE A 276 -18.97 -21.07 -16.74
CA ILE A 276 -19.95 -19.98 -16.86
C ILE A 276 -21.29 -20.50 -17.34
N TYR A 277 -22.33 -19.70 -17.09
CA TYR A 277 -23.56 -19.78 -17.85
C TYR A 277 -23.47 -18.79 -19.02
N ASP A 278 -23.30 -19.30 -20.23
CA ASP A 278 -23.31 -18.50 -21.45
C ASP A 278 -24.73 -17.99 -21.70
N ARG A 279 -24.94 -16.70 -21.43
CA ARG A 279 -26.24 -16.04 -21.60
C ARG A 279 -26.65 -15.87 -23.06
N LYS A 280 -25.69 -15.85 -23.97
CA LYS A 280 -25.96 -15.69 -25.41
C LYS A 280 -26.54 -16.96 -25.99
N ASN A 281 -25.92 -18.10 -25.69
CA ASN A 281 -26.30 -19.40 -26.21
C ASN A 281 -27.17 -20.22 -25.24
N SER A 282 -27.45 -19.69 -24.05
CA SER A 282 -28.28 -20.31 -23.01
C SER A 282 -27.76 -21.70 -22.58
N CYS A 283 -26.44 -21.85 -22.41
CA CYS A 283 -25.82 -23.13 -22.05
C CYS A 283 -24.69 -22.97 -21.02
N ASN A 284 -24.37 -24.05 -20.31
CA ASN A 284 -23.21 -24.10 -19.42
C ASN A 284 -21.97 -24.47 -20.24
N VAL A 285 -20.91 -23.66 -20.13
CA VAL A 285 -19.65 -23.87 -20.86
C VAL A 285 -18.46 -23.53 -19.98
N GLU A 286 -17.34 -24.18 -20.22
CA GLU A 286 -16.04 -23.80 -19.66
C GLU A 286 -15.23 -23.10 -20.75
N THR A 287 -14.86 -21.84 -20.52
CA THR A 287 -14.17 -21.01 -21.51
C THR A 287 -13.14 -20.09 -20.86
N SER A 288 -12.20 -19.58 -21.64
CA SER A 288 -11.25 -18.56 -21.16
C SER A 288 -11.94 -17.21 -20.96
N CYS A 289 -11.52 -16.45 -19.95
CA CYS A 289 -11.90 -15.04 -19.83
C CYS A 289 -11.12 -14.11 -20.79
N GLY A 290 -10.21 -14.65 -21.60
CA GLY A 290 -9.48 -13.87 -22.60
C GLY A 290 -10.39 -13.28 -23.68
N PRO A 291 -10.03 -12.13 -24.27
CA PRO A 291 -10.88 -11.43 -25.24
C PRO A 291 -11.14 -12.25 -26.51
N ASP A 292 -10.23 -13.13 -26.90
CA ASP A 292 -10.40 -13.99 -28.08
C ASP A 292 -11.45 -15.09 -27.88
N SER A 293 -11.85 -15.35 -26.62
CA SER A 293 -12.84 -16.37 -26.23
C SER A 293 -14.20 -15.77 -25.86
N LEU A 294 -14.32 -14.45 -25.92
CA LEU A 294 -15.51 -13.69 -25.53
C LEU A 294 -16.00 -12.79 -26.66
N SER A 295 -17.25 -12.36 -26.56
CA SER A 295 -17.89 -11.41 -27.46
C SER A 295 -18.59 -10.32 -26.65
N ASN A 296 -18.79 -9.16 -27.27
CA ASN A 296 -19.74 -8.18 -26.76
C ASN A 296 -21.13 -8.34 -27.42
N TYR A 297 -22.10 -7.54 -26.96
CA TYR A 297 -23.48 -7.52 -27.47
C TYR A 297 -23.59 -7.08 -28.95
N PHE A 298 -22.60 -6.35 -29.47
CA PHE A 298 -22.64 -5.75 -30.81
C PHE A 298 -21.98 -6.61 -31.89
N GLN A 299 -21.34 -7.72 -31.50
CA GLN A 299 -20.64 -8.61 -32.40
C GLN A 299 -21.45 -9.86 -32.74
N GLU A 300 -21.66 -10.07 -34.04
CA GLU A 300 -22.29 -11.28 -34.57
C GLU A 300 -21.26 -12.42 -34.65
N ASN A 301 -21.16 -13.19 -33.56
CA ASN A 301 -20.41 -14.44 -33.50
C ASN A 301 -21.13 -15.44 -32.56
N LYS A 302 -20.57 -16.64 -32.34
CA LYS A 302 -21.13 -17.63 -31.39
C LYS A 302 -20.46 -17.64 -30.02
N LEU A 303 -19.49 -16.74 -29.77
CA LEU A 303 -18.77 -16.70 -28.50
C LEU A 303 -19.64 -16.16 -27.37
N PRO A 304 -19.45 -16.63 -26.12
CA PRO A 304 -20.17 -16.14 -24.96
C PRO A 304 -20.05 -14.63 -24.79
N TRP A 305 -21.11 -13.99 -24.29
CA TRP A 305 -21.03 -12.57 -23.97
C TRP A 305 -20.13 -12.31 -22.75
N GLU A 306 -19.42 -11.18 -22.74
CA GLU A 306 -18.60 -10.71 -21.59
C GLU A 306 -19.41 -10.62 -20.29
N VAL A 307 -20.71 -10.35 -20.39
CA VAL A 307 -21.68 -10.32 -19.28
C VAL A 307 -22.26 -11.69 -18.92
N SER A 308 -21.64 -12.77 -19.38
CA SER A 308 -22.00 -14.13 -18.96
C SER A 308 -21.43 -14.38 -17.56
N PRO A 309 -22.25 -14.79 -16.58
CA PRO A 309 -21.81 -14.97 -15.20
C PRO A 309 -21.02 -16.27 -15.01
N ALA A 310 -19.90 -16.15 -14.30
CA ALA A 310 -19.23 -17.23 -13.61
C ALA A 310 -19.75 -17.32 -12.17
N PHE A 311 -19.87 -18.53 -11.62
CA PHE A 311 -20.35 -18.75 -10.26
C PHE A 311 -19.24 -19.32 -9.39
N PHE A 312 -19.24 -18.92 -8.12
CA PHE A 312 -18.19 -19.24 -7.16
C PHE A 312 -18.80 -19.60 -5.81
N ARG A 313 -18.11 -20.48 -5.09
CA ARG A 313 -18.42 -20.69 -3.67
C ARG A 313 -18.10 -19.40 -2.88
N ALA A 314 -18.94 -19.07 -1.90
CA ALA A 314 -18.86 -17.80 -1.18
C ALA A 314 -17.54 -17.57 -0.41
N GLU A 315 -16.78 -18.63 -0.12
CA GLU A 315 -15.47 -18.54 0.53
C GLU A 315 -14.45 -17.74 -0.28
N VAL A 316 -14.68 -17.51 -1.58
CA VAL A 316 -13.85 -16.63 -2.41
C VAL A 316 -13.76 -15.20 -1.85
N LEU A 317 -14.76 -14.76 -1.08
CA LEU A 317 -14.77 -13.43 -0.46
C LEU A 317 -13.98 -13.37 0.86
N HIS A 318 -13.65 -14.52 1.46
CA HIS A 318 -13.06 -14.58 2.78
C HIS A 318 -11.72 -13.84 2.87
N ARG A 319 -10.85 -14.01 1.85
CA ARG A 319 -9.54 -13.35 1.80
C ARG A 319 -9.66 -11.84 1.81
N PHE A 320 -10.65 -11.31 1.10
CA PHE A 320 -10.84 -9.86 0.98
C PHE A 320 -11.41 -9.28 2.28
N LYS A 321 -12.35 -9.98 2.93
CA LYS A 321 -12.91 -9.56 4.22
C LYS A 321 -11.91 -9.63 5.39
N ALA A 322 -10.92 -10.53 5.30
CA ALA A 322 -9.95 -10.74 6.37
C ALA A 322 -8.89 -9.64 6.47
N ASP A 323 -8.67 -8.85 5.41
CA ASP A 323 -7.65 -7.81 5.35
C ASP A 323 -8.23 -6.49 4.80
N PRO A 324 -8.99 -5.75 5.64
CA PRO A 324 -9.62 -4.48 5.25
C PRO A 324 -8.61 -3.34 5.03
N GLU A 325 -7.35 -3.50 5.47
CA GLU A 325 -6.30 -2.52 5.18
C GLU A 325 -5.79 -2.64 3.74
N LYS A 326 -5.88 -3.83 3.15
CA LYS A 326 -5.46 -4.11 1.77
C LYS A 326 -6.64 -4.09 0.78
N TYR A 327 -7.79 -4.59 1.17
CA TYR A 327 -8.95 -4.70 0.29
C TYR A 327 -10.09 -3.79 0.75
N THR A 328 -10.69 -3.10 -0.21
CA THR A 328 -11.94 -2.36 -0.01
C THR A 328 -13.06 -3.16 -0.63
N LEU A 329 -14.01 -3.61 0.19
CA LEU A 329 -15.24 -4.23 -0.28
C LEU A 329 -16.35 -3.20 -0.22
N ASP A 330 -16.83 -2.83 -1.40
CA ASP A 330 -18.09 -2.13 -1.55
C ASP A 330 -19.21 -3.16 -1.78
N GLU A 331 -20.46 -2.71 -1.90
CA GLU A 331 -21.62 -3.60 -1.99
C GLU A 331 -21.54 -4.64 -3.10
N ARG A 332 -20.91 -4.25 -4.21
CA ARG A 332 -20.78 -5.06 -5.42
C ARG A 332 -19.38 -4.98 -6.02
N SER A 333 -18.43 -4.28 -5.42
CA SER A 333 -17.09 -4.14 -5.99
C SER A 333 -16.02 -4.49 -4.99
N ILE A 334 -14.86 -4.92 -5.50
CA ILE A 334 -13.69 -5.23 -4.68
C ILE A 334 -12.53 -4.46 -5.26
N ALA A 335 -11.84 -3.67 -4.46
CA ALA A 335 -10.63 -2.98 -4.87
C ALA A 335 -9.43 -3.39 -4.01
N CYS A 336 -8.25 -3.45 -4.59
CA CYS A 336 -7.00 -3.70 -3.88
C CYS A 336 -6.07 -2.49 -4.02
N ARG A 337 -6.07 -1.57 -3.03
CA ARG A 337 -5.22 -0.36 -2.97
C ARG A 337 -4.88 0.29 -4.33
N ASN A 338 -5.87 0.41 -5.23
CA ASN A 338 -5.72 0.89 -6.62
C ASN A 338 -4.86 0.04 -7.58
N ALA A 339 -4.28 -1.08 -7.16
CA ALA A 339 -3.56 -2.01 -8.02
C ALA A 339 -4.50 -2.70 -9.04
N TRP A 340 -5.68 -3.11 -8.58
CA TRP A 340 -6.75 -3.64 -9.42
C TRP A 340 -8.11 -3.45 -8.74
N TYR A 341 -9.17 -3.57 -9.54
CA TYR A 341 -10.54 -3.59 -9.04
C TYR A 341 -11.36 -4.65 -9.80
N LEU A 342 -12.24 -5.32 -9.07
CA LEU A 342 -13.33 -6.11 -9.61
C LEU A 342 -14.58 -5.23 -9.63
N LYS A 343 -15.08 -4.97 -10.84
CA LYS A 343 -16.16 -4.01 -11.07
C LYS A 343 -17.47 -4.42 -10.40
N SER A 344 -17.89 -5.67 -10.59
CA SER A 344 -19.18 -6.14 -10.09
C SER A 344 -19.13 -7.59 -9.61
N TYR A 345 -19.73 -7.84 -8.44
CA TYR A 345 -20.12 -9.16 -7.95
C TYR A 345 -21.45 -9.04 -7.21
N ASP A 346 -22.15 -10.16 -7.03
CA ASP A 346 -23.28 -10.22 -6.10
C ASP A 346 -23.49 -11.68 -5.64
N ILE A 347 -24.33 -11.89 -4.63
CA ILE A 347 -24.65 -13.24 -4.11
C ILE A 347 -26.09 -13.59 -4.50
N ASN A 348 -26.28 -14.74 -5.14
CA ASN A 348 -27.60 -15.20 -5.56
C ASN A 348 -28.36 -15.91 -4.42
N GLU A 349 -29.62 -16.27 -4.68
CA GLU A 349 -30.49 -16.97 -3.72
C GLU A 349 -29.95 -18.35 -3.30
N ALA A 350 -29.09 -18.97 -4.13
CA ALA A 350 -28.43 -20.23 -3.82
C ALA A 350 -27.13 -20.06 -3.00
N GLY A 351 -26.80 -18.83 -2.57
CA GLY A 351 -25.58 -18.52 -1.81
C GLY A 351 -24.29 -18.54 -2.64
N GLN A 352 -24.39 -18.56 -3.98
CA GLN A 352 -23.24 -18.47 -4.86
C GLN A 352 -22.89 -17.01 -5.14
N VAL A 353 -21.60 -16.70 -5.10
CA VAL A 353 -21.08 -15.43 -5.61
C VAL A 353 -21.06 -15.54 -7.13
N HIS A 354 -21.60 -14.55 -7.83
CA HIS A 354 -21.52 -14.48 -9.29
C HIS A 354 -20.80 -13.20 -9.74
N VAL A 355 -20.01 -13.34 -10.81
CA VAL A 355 -19.17 -12.30 -11.40
C VAL A 355 -19.21 -12.45 -12.92
N TYR A 356 -19.22 -11.34 -13.66
CA TYR A 356 -19.15 -11.40 -15.12
C TYR A 356 -17.77 -11.80 -15.61
N ILE A 357 -17.71 -12.70 -16.60
CA ILE A 357 -16.44 -13.23 -17.11
C ILE A 357 -15.54 -12.13 -17.71
N GLY A 358 -16.13 -11.08 -18.29
CA GLY A 358 -15.39 -9.90 -18.75
C GLY A 358 -14.70 -9.15 -17.60
N ASP A 359 -15.37 -8.99 -16.45
CA ASP A 359 -14.78 -8.34 -15.28
C ASP A 359 -13.59 -9.14 -14.72
N LEU A 360 -13.67 -10.47 -14.75
CA LEU A 360 -12.55 -11.36 -14.36
C LEU A 360 -11.35 -11.21 -15.30
N ALA A 361 -11.57 -10.93 -16.58
CA ALA A 361 -10.50 -10.74 -17.56
C ALA A 361 -9.60 -9.54 -17.22
N HIS A 362 -10.14 -8.54 -16.52
CA HIS A 362 -9.40 -7.35 -16.13
C HIS A 362 -8.47 -7.60 -14.94
N LEU A 363 -8.75 -8.59 -14.11
CA LEU A 363 -7.93 -8.92 -12.94
C LEU A 363 -6.51 -9.40 -13.34
N PRO A 364 -5.51 -9.21 -12.46
CA PRO A 364 -4.20 -9.86 -12.60
C PRO A 364 -4.36 -11.38 -12.71
N TYR A 365 -3.47 -12.04 -13.46
CA TYR A 365 -3.60 -13.49 -13.72
C TYR A 365 -3.61 -14.33 -12.43
N GLU A 366 -2.82 -13.95 -11.43
CA GLU A 366 -2.81 -14.64 -10.13
C GLU A 366 -4.15 -14.51 -9.38
N GLU A 367 -4.79 -13.34 -9.49
CA GLU A 367 -6.13 -13.12 -8.96
C GLU A 367 -7.16 -13.96 -9.72
N GLN A 368 -7.07 -14.04 -11.05
CA GLN A 368 -7.92 -14.93 -11.84
C GLN A 368 -7.78 -16.40 -11.39
N LEU A 369 -6.56 -16.88 -11.11
CA LEU A 369 -6.33 -18.23 -10.60
C LEU A 369 -6.93 -18.44 -9.21
N TYR A 370 -6.86 -17.43 -8.34
CA TYR A 370 -7.53 -17.47 -7.04
C TYR A 370 -9.04 -17.66 -7.21
N TRP A 371 -9.68 -16.84 -8.05
CA TRP A 371 -11.11 -16.97 -8.35
C TRP A 371 -11.42 -18.34 -8.97
N GLN A 372 -10.59 -18.82 -9.90
CA GLN A 372 -10.76 -20.11 -10.56
C GLN A 372 -10.81 -21.29 -9.56
N ALA A 373 -10.05 -21.24 -8.47
CA ALA A 373 -10.07 -22.29 -7.44
C ALA A 373 -11.42 -22.44 -6.71
N PHE A 374 -12.26 -21.39 -6.71
CA PHE A 374 -13.60 -21.40 -6.11
C PHE A 374 -14.73 -21.51 -7.13
N ASN A 375 -14.40 -21.58 -8.42
CA ASN A 375 -15.39 -21.61 -9.49
C ASN A 375 -16.17 -22.93 -9.50
N GLU A 376 -17.49 -22.83 -9.59
CA GLU A 376 -18.42 -23.96 -9.63
C GLU A 376 -19.55 -23.73 -10.65
N TRP A 377 -20.28 -24.80 -10.97
CA TRP A 377 -21.43 -24.71 -11.86
C TRP A 377 -22.60 -23.96 -11.19
N PRO A 378 -23.46 -23.27 -11.96
CA PRO A 378 -24.62 -22.57 -11.42
C PRO A 378 -25.57 -23.54 -10.71
N LYS A 379 -25.95 -23.19 -9.48
CA LYS A 379 -27.04 -23.79 -8.69
C LYS A 379 -28.32 -22.96 -8.76
N GLY A 380 -28.24 -21.75 -9.32
CA GLY A 380 -29.33 -20.80 -9.53
C GLY A 380 -28.95 -19.75 -10.56
N THR A 381 -29.80 -18.74 -10.74
CA THR A 381 -29.53 -17.59 -11.60
C THR A 381 -28.62 -16.56 -10.92
N ILE A 382 -28.28 -15.48 -11.62
CA ILE A 382 -27.76 -14.28 -10.96
C ILE A 382 -28.80 -13.70 -9.99
N SER A 383 -28.36 -12.85 -9.05
CA SER A 383 -29.24 -12.17 -8.10
C SER A 383 -30.29 -11.32 -8.83
N LYS A 384 -31.48 -11.18 -8.22
CA LYS A 384 -32.57 -10.34 -8.74
C LYS A 384 -32.10 -8.90 -8.96
N ARG A 385 -31.34 -8.37 -8.00
CA ARG A 385 -30.69 -7.05 -8.09
C ARG A 385 -29.82 -6.93 -9.34
N ALA A 386 -28.85 -7.83 -9.53
CA ALA A 386 -27.96 -7.79 -10.67
C ALA A 386 -28.70 -7.97 -12.01
N PHE A 387 -29.72 -8.83 -12.06
CA PHE A 387 -30.53 -8.96 -13.26
C PHE A 387 -31.23 -7.64 -13.61
N GLN A 388 -31.88 -7.00 -12.63
CA GLN A 388 -32.59 -5.76 -12.82
C GLN A 388 -31.66 -4.62 -13.26
N THR A 389 -30.55 -4.42 -12.56
CA THR A 389 -29.66 -3.29 -12.81
C THR A 389 -28.77 -3.49 -14.03
N ASP A 390 -28.21 -4.68 -14.19
CA ASP A 390 -27.12 -4.91 -15.15
C ASP A 390 -27.62 -5.45 -16.48
N ILE A 391 -28.78 -6.11 -16.48
CA ILE A 391 -29.37 -6.73 -17.68
C ILE A 391 -30.55 -5.92 -18.21
N VAL A 392 -31.52 -5.59 -17.35
CA VAL A 392 -32.71 -4.83 -17.75
C VAL A 392 -32.39 -3.33 -17.86
N GLY A 393 -31.45 -2.83 -17.06
CA GLY A 393 -31.08 -1.41 -17.02
C GLY A 393 -32.05 -0.57 -16.19
N GLU A 394 -32.72 -1.18 -15.22
CA GLU A 394 -33.70 -0.54 -14.34
C GLU A 394 -33.16 -0.41 -12.92
N TRP A 395 -33.62 0.61 -12.18
CA TRP A 395 -33.27 0.77 -10.77
C TRP A 395 -33.86 -0.39 -9.93
N TYR A 396 -33.05 -0.91 -9.01
CA TYR A 396 -33.52 -1.90 -8.04
C TYR A 396 -34.06 -1.18 -6.80
N LEU A 397 -35.39 -1.10 -6.69
CA LEU A 397 -36.08 -0.31 -5.65
C LEU A 397 -36.39 -1.10 -4.37
N SER A 398 -35.88 -2.32 -4.21
CA SER A 398 -36.13 -3.05 -2.96
C SER A 398 -35.33 -2.45 -1.81
N ASN A 399 -35.90 -2.43 -0.61
CA ASN A 399 -35.20 -1.95 0.57
C ASN A 399 -34.01 -2.87 0.90
N GLU A 400 -32.80 -2.32 0.86
CA GLU A 400 -31.56 -2.96 1.31
C GLU A 400 -31.22 -2.41 2.71
N PRO A 401 -31.55 -3.12 3.80
CA PRO A 401 -31.60 -2.49 5.12
C PRO A 401 -30.26 -1.97 5.64
N LEU A 402 -29.15 -2.65 5.33
CA LEU A 402 -27.83 -2.19 5.77
C LEU A 402 -27.43 -0.89 5.05
N LEU A 403 -27.69 -0.81 3.75
CA LEU A 403 -27.41 0.40 2.97
C LEU A 403 -28.28 1.56 3.46
N ALA A 404 -29.57 1.32 3.65
CA ALA A 404 -30.49 2.33 4.18
C ALA A 404 -30.03 2.85 5.55
N LEU A 405 -29.62 1.95 6.45
CA LEU A 405 -29.09 2.30 7.76
C LEU A 405 -27.78 3.11 7.65
N LYS A 406 -26.81 2.65 6.85
CA LYS A 406 -25.54 3.36 6.61
C LYS A 406 -25.77 4.76 6.04
N HIS A 407 -26.66 4.88 5.06
CA HIS A 407 -27.04 6.16 4.47
C HIS A 407 -27.64 7.10 5.52
N LYS A 408 -28.58 6.60 6.34
CA LYS A 408 -29.20 7.37 7.42
C LYS A 408 -28.18 7.89 8.44
N ILE A 409 -27.28 7.02 8.88
CA ILE A 409 -26.21 7.39 9.82
C ILE A 409 -25.25 8.39 9.17
N SER A 410 -24.88 8.20 7.90
CA SER A 410 -24.03 9.14 7.17
C SER A 410 -24.65 10.55 7.07
N LEU A 411 -25.95 10.64 6.83
CA LEU A 411 -26.67 11.92 6.82
C LEU A 411 -26.71 12.56 8.21
N MET A 412 -26.99 11.78 9.26
CA MET A 412 -26.97 12.28 10.64
C MET A 412 -25.57 12.72 11.08
N ASP A 413 -24.51 12.02 10.64
CA ASP A 413 -23.11 12.35 10.94
C ASP A 413 -22.68 13.71 10.34
N LYS A 414 -23.39 14.24 9.32
CA LYS A 414 -23.14 15.59 8.78
C LYS A 414 -23.48 16.68 9.80
N ASN A 415 -24.56 16.49 10.57
CA ASN A 415 -25.04 17.41 11.61
C ASN A 415 -25.44 16.60 12.86
N PRO A 416 -24.45 16.06 13.59
CA PRO A 416 -24.72 15.08 14.64
C PRO A 416 -25.44 15.73 15.84
N PRO A 417 -26.56 15.16 16.31
CA PRO A 417 -27.21 15.63 17.52
C PRO A 417 -26.32 15.35 18.74
N THR A 418 -26.53 16.10 19.83
CA THR A 418 -25.68 16.02 21.04
C THR A 418 -25.64 14.64 21.70
N TRP A 419 -26.65 13.80 21.44
CA TRP A 419 -26.77 12.44 21.95
C TRP A 419 -26.17 11.36 21.04
N TRP A 420 -25.62 11.75 19.89
CA TRP A 420 -24.99 10.85 18.93
C TRP A 420 -23.49 11.12 18.79
N LYS A 421 -22.70 10.06 18.74
CA LYS A 421 -21.29 10.09 18.38
C LYS A 421 -21.16 9.75 16.89
N PRO A 422 -20.60 10.66 16.05
CA PRO A 422 -20.33 10.35 14.65
C PRO A 422 -19.53 9.06 14.49
N ARG A 423 -19.89 8.26 13.48
CA ARG A 423 -19.28 6.94 13.23
C ARG A 423 -18.24 7.00 12.13
N GLY A 424 -18.44 7.88 11.14
CA GLY A 424 -17.54 8.06 10.02
C GLY A 424 -17.45 6.83 9.09
N THR A 425 -16.61 6.95 8.07
CA THR A 425 -16.50 5.95 7.00
C THR A 425 -15.83 4.66 7.46
N VAL A 426 -14.79 4.73 8.31
CA VAL A 426 -14.06 3.54 8.78
C VAL A 426 -14.97 2.49 9.43
N LEU A 427 -15.89 2.92 10.30
CA LEU A 427 -16.83 2.00 10.94
C LEU A 427 -17.95 1.57 9.98
N SER A 428 -18.39 2.48 9.08
CA SER A 428 -19.35 2.15 8.04
C SER A 428 -18.83 1.05 7.11
N ASP A 429 -17.58 1.14 6.68
CA ASP A 429 -16.95 0.21 5.74
C ASP A 429 -16.69 -1.15 6.39
N ALA A 430 -16.46 -1.17 7.70
CA ALA A 430 -16.27 -2.39 8.48
C ALA A 430 -17.53 -3.26 8.62
N VAL A 431 -18.74 -2.68 8.55
CA VAL A 431 -19.99 -3.45 8.65
C VAL A 431 -20.37 -4.02 7.29
N GLN A 432 -20.39 -5.35 7.16
CA GLN A 432 -20.76 -6.03 5.92
C GLN A 432 -21.77 -7.16 6.19
N TYR A 433 -22.39 -7.66 5.13
CA TYR A 433 -23.16 -8.90 5.23
C TYR A 433 -22.23 -10.10 5.36
N PRO A 434 -22.55 -11.11 6.18
CA PRO A 434 -21.87 -12.41 6.13
C PRO A 434 -21.97 -13.00 4.72
N ALA A 435 -20.82 -13.29 4.09
CA ALA A 435 -20.76 -13.93 2.79
C ALA A 435 -21.01 -15.43 2.91
N THR A 436 -20.51 -16.05 3.98
CA THR A 436 -20.65 -17.49 4.25
C THR A 436 -21.51 -17.74 5.49
N ASP A 437 -21.92 -19.00 5.70
CA ASP A 437 -22.58 -19.43 6.95
C ASP A 437 -21.57 -19.69 8.10
N SER A 438 -20.44 -18.97 8.10
CA SER A 438 -19.40 -19.06 9.12
C SER A 438 -19.81 -18.34 10.40
N ILE A 439 -19.81 -19.05 11.52
CA ILE A 439 -20.08 -18.50 12.85
C ILE A 439 -19.08 -17.39 13.21
N LYS A 440 -17.81 -17.54 12.79
CA LYS A 440 -16.78 -16.54 13.06
C LYS A 440 -17.12 -15.24 12.33
N GLU A 441 -17.38 -15.34 11.03
CA GLU A 441 -17.73 -14.20 10.18
C GLU A 441 -19.00 -13.51 10.68
N TRP A 442 -20.07 -14.27 10.91
CA TRP A 442 -21.31 -13.76 11.49
C TRP A 442 -21.10 -13.01 12.81
N GLY A 443 -20.24 -13.54 13.69
CA GLY A 443 -19.88 -12.86 14.92
C GLY A 443 -19.07 -11.58 14.72
N ASP A 444 -18.17 -11.52 13.73
CA ASP A 444 -17.46 -10.29 13.35
C ASP A 444 -18.45 -9.22 12.88
N GLU A 445 -19.39 -9.57 12.01
CA GLU A 445 -20.37 -8.61 11.48
C GLU A 445 -21.35 -8.10 12.55
N ILE A 446 -21.76 -8.96 13.49
CA ILE A 446 -22.55 -8.53 14.66
C ILE A 446 -21.78 -7.50 15.48
N LEU A 447 -20.49 -7.75 15.75
CA LEU A 447 -19.66 -6.82 16.51
C LEU A 447 -19.48 -5.50 15.76
N ALA A 448 -19.21 -5.55 14.47
CA ALA A 448 -19.06 -4.37 13.63
C ALA A 448 -20.36 -3.54 13.62
N LEU A 449 -21.53 -4.18 13.48
CA LEU A 449 -22.83 -3.50 13.51
C LEU A 449 -23.16 -2.91 14.89
N ASP A 450 -22.86 -3.62 15.99
CA ASP A 450 -23.01 -3.08 17.35
C ASP A 450 -22.13 -1.85 17.57
N GLN A 451 -20.87 -1.92 17.13
CA GLN A 451 -19.97 -0.78 17.16
C GLN A 451 -20.50 0.35 16.28
N TYR A 452 -20.99 0.08 15.08
CA TYR A 452 -21.46 1.13 14.18
C TYR A 452 -22.73 1.81 14.69
N LEU A 453 -23.74 1.05 15.14
CA LEU A 453 -25.05 1.58 15.53
C LEU A 453 -25.15 1.86 17.04
N VAL A 454 -24.95 0.85 17.88
CA VAL A 454 -25.26 0.91 19.32
C VAL A 454 -24.28 1.79 20.07
N GLU A 455 -22.98 1.68 19.79
CA GLU A 455 -21.96 2.52 20.40
C GLU A 455 -21.96 3.98 19.87
N GLY A 456 -22.89 4.31 18.96
CA GLY A 456 -23.18 5.69 18.56
C GLY A 456 -23.95 6.48 19.62
N PHE A 457 -24.80 5.82 20.42
CA PHE A 457 -25.63 6.47 21.43
C PHE A 457 -24.81 6.87 22.66
N LEU A 458 -24.78 8.17 22.99
CA LEU A 458 -24.02 8.72 24.11
C LEU A 458 -24.82 8.67 25.42
N PRO A 459 -24.37 7.92 26.45
CA PRO A 459 -25.14 7.75 27.70
C PRO A 459 -25.39 9.06 28.46
N LYS A 460 -24.39 9.94 28.53
CA LYS A 460 -24.47 11.17 29.33
C LYS A 460 -25.49 12.18 28.76
N PRO A 461 -25.41 12.59 27.48
CA PRO A 461 -26.43 13.45 26.88
C PRO A 461 -27.85 12.85 26.90
N LEU A 462 -27.99 11.54 26.63
CA LEU A 462 -29.29 10.88 26.72
C LEU A 462 -29.86 10.91 28.15
N SER A 463 -29.01 10.76 29.16
CA SER A 463 -29.42 10.89 30.56
C SER A 463 -29.88 12.31 30.90
N GLU A 464 -29.23 13.33 30.33
CA GLU A 464 -29.61 14.73 30.52
C GLU A 464 -30.99 15.02 29.91
N ILE A 465 -31.27 14.49 28.71
CA ILE A 465 -32.58 14.58 28.07
C ILE A 465 -33.67 13.93 28.93
N ALA A 466 -33.42 12.70 29.41
CA ALA A 466 -34.41 11.99 30.23
C ALA A 466 -34.68 12.70 31.57
N LYS A 467 -33.63 13.20 32.24
CA LYS A 467 -33.76 13.92 33.53
C LYS A 467 -34.45 15.27 33.40
N TYR A 468 -34.25 15.97 32.28
CA TYR A 468 -34.91 17.26 32.03
C TYR A 468 -36.45 17.13 32.10
N GLU A 469 -36.98 16.01 31.61
CA GLU A 469 -38.42 15.67 31.65
C GLU A 469 -38.82 14.85 32.89
N GLY A 470 -37.99 14.87 33.94
CA GLY A 470 -38.32 14.26 35.24
C GLY A 470 -38.16 12.74 35.34
N ARG A 471 -37.50 12.07 34.38
CA ARG A 471 -37.17 10.63 34.50
C ARG A 471 -36.03 10.40 35.48
N ILE A 472 -36.09 9.28 36.20
CA ILE A 472 -35.02 8.83 37.09
C ILE A 472 -34.07 7.91 36.31
N ILE A 473 -32.78 8.23 36.30
CA ILE A 473 -31.74 7.42 35.64
C ILE A 473 -30.81 6.85 36.70
N GLU A 474 -30.67 5.52 36.72
CA GLU A 474 -29.73 4.84 37.61
C GLU A 474 -28.30 4.87 37.05
N PRO A 475 -27.26 5.04 37.90
CA PRO A 475 -25.87 5.15 37.45
C PRO A 475 -25.30 3.92 36.71
N LYS A 476 -25.94 2.74 36.84
CA LYS A 476 -25.47 1.48 36.24
C LYS A 476 -26.16 1.12 34.92
N TRP A 477 -27.12 1.91 34.47
CA TRP A 477 -27.83 1.61 33.23
C TRP A 477 -26.94 1.81 32.01
N GLY A 478 -26.99 0.84 31.09
CA GLY A 478 -26.31 0.95 29.79
C GLY A 478 -27.00 1.94 28.85
N SER A 479 -26.32 2.31 27.77
CA SER A 479 -26.78 3.30 26.77
C SER A 479 -28.20 3.03 26.27
N LEU A 480 -28.52 1.78 25.93
CA LEU A 480 -29.83 1.39 25.41
C LEU A 480 -30.96 1.52 26.45
N ARG A 481 -30.69 1.22 27.73
CA ARG A 481 -31.69 1.41 28.79
C ARG A 481 -31.94 2.90 29.04
N ILE A 482 -30.89 3.73 28.97
CA ILE A 482 -31.01 5.18 29.07
C ILE A 482 -31.75 5.75 27.84
N LEU A 483 -31.48 5.25 26.64
CA LEU A 483 -32.19 5.62 25.41
C LEU A 483 -33.69 5.35 25.54
N GLN A 484 -34.09 4.21 26.10
CA GLN A 484 -35.50 3.91 26.36
C GLN A 484 -36.17 4.98 27.25
N GLU A 485 -35.48 5.44 28.28
CA GLU A 485 -36.00 6.48 29.18
C GLU A 485 -36.04 7.86 28.51
N ALA A 486 -35.06 8.16 27.65
CA ALA A 486 -35.04 9.37 26.85
C ALA A 486 -36.17 9.39 25.80
N LEU A 487 -36.53 8.24 25.22
CA LEU A 487 -37.69 8.12 24.33
C LEU A 487 -39.00 8.39 25.07
N ILE A 488 -39.16 7.89 26.29
CA ILE A 488 -40.35 8.15 27.10
C ILE A 488 -40.44 9.64 27.47
N ALA A 489 -39.31 10.27 27.80
CA ALA A 489 -39.22 11.71 27.99
C ALA A 489 -39.63 12.51 26.74
N LYS A 490 -39.43 11.94 25.55
CA LYS A 490 -39.84 12.51 24.25
C LYS A 490 -41.22 12.05 23.76
N SER A 491 -42.12 11.71 24.69
CA SER A 491 -43.52 11.36 24.44
C SER A 491 -43.79 9.96 23.85
N ALA A 492 -42.81 9.07 23.80
CA ALA A 492 -43.08 7.65 23.50
C ALA A 492 -43.76 6.96 24.69
N THR A 493 -44.66 6.01 24.44
CA THR A 493 -45.20 5.18 25.52
C THR A 493 -44.14 4.23 26.07
N VAL A 494 -44.33 3.72 27.30
CA VAL A 494 -43.36 2.77 27.91
C VAL A 494 -43.18 1.52 27.05
N ASP A 495 -44.27 1.00 26.50
CA ASP A 495 -44.27 -0.19 25.64
C ASP A 495 -43.64 0.10 24.28
N GLU A 496 -43.95 1.24 23.67
CA GLU A 496 -43.35 1.69 22.41
C GLU A 496 -41.83 1.89 22.55
N ALA A 497 -41.37 2.60 23.57
CA ALA A 497 -39.95 2.79 23.84
C ALA A 497 -39.22 1.46 24.05
N LYS A 498 -39.86 0.49 24.71
CA LYS A 498 -39.32 -0.86 24.87
C LYS A 498 -39.19 -1.59 23.53
N MET A 499 -40.21 -1.51 22.68
CA MET A 499 -40.21 -2.14 21.36
C MET A 499 -39.15 -1.53 20.43
N LEU A 500 -38.98 -0.21 20.44
CA LEU A 500 -37.99 0.50 19.60
C LEU A 500 -36.55 0.14 19.96
N VAL A 501 -36.25 -0.03 21.25
CA VAL A 501 -34.88 -0.35 21.68
C VAL A 501 -34.58 -1.85 21.58
N GLN A 502 -35.61 -2.70 21.48
CA GLN A 502 -35.46 -4.15 21.51
C GLN A 502 -34.52 -4.72 20.42
N PRO A 503 -34.58 -4.31 19.14
CA PRO A 503 -33.67 -4.85 18.13
C PRO A 503 -32.19 -4.55 18.42
N MET A 504 -31.90 -3.33 18.88
CA MET A 504 -30.55 -2.94 19.30
C MET A 504 -30.09 -3.68 20.57
N GLN A 505 -31.01 -3.99 21.50
CA GLN A 505 -30.70 -4.84 22.66
C GLN A 505 -30.37 -6.28 22.24
N LYS A 506 -31.11 -6.84 21.28
CA LYS A 506 -30.81 -8.16 20.70
C LYS A 506 -29.43 -8.16 20.04
N LEU A 507 -29.13 -7.15 19.24
CA LEU A 507 -27.82 -6.96 18.61
C LEU A 507 -26.69 -6.91 19.66
N HIS A 508 -26.85 -6.07 20.68
CA HIS A 508 -25.86 -5.90 21.74
C HIS A 508 -25.66 -7.17 22.60
N ALA A 509 -26.74 -7.90 22.85
CA ALA A 509 -26.68 -9.19 23.54
C ALA A 509 -25.92 -10.23 22.70
N LEU A 510 -26.25 -10.35 21.41
CA LEU A 510 -25.61 -11.27 20.47
C LEU A 510 -24.11 -11.02 20.35
N ARG A 511 -23.65 -9.75 20.36
CA ARG A 511 -22.22 -9.42 20.41
C ARG A 511 -21.55 -10.14 21.59
N THR A 512 -22.16 -10.06 22.77
CA THR A 512 -21.60 -10.68 23.98
C THR A 512 -21.66 -12.20 23.91
N GLU A 513 -22.73 -12.76 23.35
CA GLU A 513 -22.95 -14.21 23.27
C GLU A 513 -22.08 -14.92 22.22
N VAL A 514 -21.75 -14.24 21.12
CA VAL A 514 -21.04 -14.85 19.98
C VAL A 514 -19.54 -14.52 19.97
N ARG A 515 -19.17 -13.29 20.36
CA ARG A 515 -17.80 -12.76 20.36
C ARG A 515 -17.21 -12.52 21.76
N GLY A 516 -18.05 -12.32 22.77
CA GLY A 516 -17.62 -12.10 24.15
C GLY A 516 -17.22 -13.38 24.89
N HIS A 517 -16.94 -13.27 26.18
CA HIS A 517 -16.61 -14.39 27.09
C HIS A 517 -17.83 -15.26 27.46
N ALA A 518 -18.80 -15.40 26.56
CA ALA A 518 -20.00 -16.19 26.84
C ALA A 518 -19.67 -17.67 26.96
N SER A 519 -20.47 -18.38 27.75
CA SER A 519 -20.40 -19.83 27.85
C SER A 519 -20.72 -20.48 26.51
N THR A 520 -20.07 -21.60 26.22
CA THR A 520 -20.25 -22.39 24.99
C THR A 520 -21.73 -22.70 24.70
N GLU A 521 -22.54 -22.89 25.74
CA GLU A 521 -23.97 -23.20 25.63
C GLU A 521 -24.81 -22.03 25.13
N LYS A 522 -24.55 -20.80 25.59
CA LYS A 522 -25.26 -19.61 25.07
C LYS A 522 -24.97 -19.38 23.59
N LYS A 523 -23.70 -19.52 23.21
CA LYS A 523 -23.26 -19.40 21.81
C LYS A 523 -23.95 -20.43 20.90
N LYS A 524 -23.99 -21.71 21.32
CA LYS A 524 -24.70 -22.77 20.57
C LYS A 524 -26.18 -22.46 20.40
N LYS A 525 -26.84 -21.97 21.46
CA LYS A 525 -28.26 -21.61 21.44
C LYS A 525 -28.52 -20.49 20.42
N ALA A 526 -27.75 -19.39 20.47
CA ALA A 526 -27.90 -18.28 19.52
C ALA A 526 -27.71 -18.71 18.06
N ILE A 527 -26.75 -19.61 17.79
CA ILE A 527 -26.51 -20.15 16.44
C ILE A 527 -27.70 -21.02 15.99
N LEU A 528 -28.22 -21.86 16.89
CA LEU A 528 -29.36 -22.74 16.59
C LEU A 528 -30.62 -21.92 16.29
N GLU A 529 -30.93 -20.91 17.10
CA GLU A 529 -32.06 -20.01 16.88
C GLU A 529 -31.90 -19.27 15.55
N ALA A 530 -30.74 -18.67 15.28
CA ALA A 530 -30.48 -17.97 14.03
C ALA A 530 -30.69 -18.85 12.78
N ARG A 531 -30.27 -20.11 12.81
CA ARG A 531 -30.46 -21.06 11.69
C ARG A 531 -31.87 -21.64 11.61
N THR A 532 -32.54 -21.82 12.74
CA THR A 532 -33.90 -22.39 12.76
C THR A 532 -34.91 -21.36 12.27
N ASP A 533 -34.78 -20.11 12.71
CA ASP A 533 -35.75 -19.05 12.43
C ASP A 533 -35.51 -18.36 11.07
N HIS A 534 -34.28 -18.43 10.55
CA HIS A 534 -33.89 -17.73 9.32
C HIS A 534 -33.12 -18.59 8.32
N GLU A 535 -33.04 -19.90 8.51
CA GLU A 535 -32.33 -20.89 7.67
C GLU A 535 -30.79 -20.78 7.73
N ASN A 536 -30.24 -19.57 7.65
CA ASN A 536 -28.81 -19.30 7.66
C ASN A 536 -28.46 -17.98 8.38
N LEU A 537 -27.18 -17.82 8.72
CA LEU A 537 -26.67 -16.71 9.52
C LEU A 537 -26.73 -15.36 8.77
N ARG A 538 -26.61 -15.36 7.43
CA ARG A 538 -26.74 -14.16 6.61
C ARG A 538 -28.17 -13.63 6.61
N ALA A 539 -29.16 -14.51 6.46
CA ALA A 539 -30.58 -14.16 6.52
C ALA A 539 -30.97 -13.65 7.91
N HIS A 540 -30.49 -14.29 8.98
CA HIS A 540 -30.67 -13.78 10.34
C HIS A 540 -30.05 -12.37 10.49
N PHE A 541 -28.81 -12.16 10.05
CA PHE A 541 -28.17 -10.83 10.11
C PHE A 541 -28.96 -9.78 9.32
N THR A 542 -29.45 -10.13 8.12
CA THR A 542 -30.27 -9.23 7.28
C THR A 542 -31.57 -8.84 7.98
N SER A 543 -32.26 -9.80 8.59
CA SER A 543 -33.46 -9.56 9.39
C SER A 543 -33.17 -8.65 10.60
N LEU A 544 -32.07 -8.91 11.32
CA LEU A 544 -31.66 -8.12 12.48
C LEU A 544 -31.34 -6.66 12.10
N VAL A 545 -30.61 -6.46 11.00
CA VAL A 545 -30.34 -5.11 10.47
C VAL A 545 -31.64 -4.42 10.07
N GLY A 546 -32.57 -5.12 9.40
CA GLY A 546 -33.88 -4.57 9.05
C GLY A 546 -34.69 -4.11 10.26
N GLN A 547 -34.71 -4.90 11.34
CA GLN A 547 -35.36 -4.51 12.59
C GLN A 547 -34.67 -3.30 13.23
N CYS A 548 -33.33 -3.26 13.21
CA CYS A 548 -32.56 -2.13 13.73
C CYS A 548 -32.78 -0.84 12.90
N GLU A 549 -32.81 -0.94 11.58
CA GLU A 549 -33.04 0.17 10.65
C GLU A 549 -34.43 0.79 10.85
N ALA A 550 -35.47 -0.04 10.89
CA ALA A 550 -36.83 0.41 11.17
C ALA A 550 -36.93 1.12 12.53
N SER A 551 -36.41 0.48 13.59
CA SER A 551 -36.40 1.08 14.93
C SER A 551 -35.58 2.37 15.00
N PHE A 552 -34.44 2.42 14.33
CA PHE A 552 -33.60 3.61 14.29
C PHE A 552 -34.30 4.78 13.60
N ASN A 553 -35.00 4.53 12.49
CA ASN A 553 -35.80 5.55 11.80
C ASN A 553 -36.90 6.13 12.70
N ASP A 554 -37.60 5.29 13.46
CA ASP A 554 -38.66 5.76 14.36
C ASP A 554 -38.10 6.50 15.58
N ILE A 555 -36.93 6.10 16.09
CA ILE A 555 -36.19 6.86 17.12
C ILE A 555 -35.85 8.26 16.59
N LEU A 556 -35.31 8.37 15.38
CA LEU A 556 -35.01 9.67 14.79
C LEU A 556 -36.24 10.57 14.67
N ARG A 557 -37.40 9.99 14.33
CA ARG A 557 -38.68 10.72 14.29
C ARG A 557 -39.10 11.23 15.67
N ILE A 558 -39.02 10.40 16.71
CA ILE A 558 -39.39 10.79 18.09
C ILE A 558 -38.47 11.87 18.65
N PHE A 559 -37.19 11.85 18.27
CA PHE A 559 -36.24 12.90 18.63
C PHE A 559 -36.34 14.16 17.75
N ASP A 560 -37.36 14.25 16.88
CA ASP A 560 -37.57 15.33 15.90
C ASP A 560 -36.33 15.62 15.04
N PHE A 561 -35.51 14.60 14.78
CA PHE A 561 -34.31 14.76 13.97
C PHE A 561 -34.70 14.78 12.48
N LYS A 562 -34.65 15.98 11.90
CA LYS A 562 -34.86 16.16 10.45
C LYS A 562 -33.59 15.78 9.71
N ILE A 563 -33.73 14.80 8.84
CA ILE A 563 -32.73 14.50 7.82
C ILE A 563 -33.18 15.29 6.60
N ASP A 564 -32.38 16.30 6.25
CA ASP A 564 -32.55 16.98 4.97
C ASP A 564 -32.16 15.98 3.87
N ASP A 565 -33.16 15.48 3.14
CA ASP A 565 -32.99 14.58 1.99
C ASP A 565 -32.36 15.30 0.78
#